data_AF-Q7TN95-F1
#
_entry.id   AF-Q7TN95-F1
#
_cell.length_a   1.000
_cell.length_b   1.000
_cell.length_c   1.000
_cell.angle_alpha   90.00
_cell.angle_beta   90.00
_cell.angle_gamma   90.00
#
_symmetry.space_group_name_H-M   'P 1'
#
loop_
_entity.id
_entity.type
_entity.pdbx_description
1 polymer ?
#
loop_
_entity_poly.entity_id
_entity_poly.type
_entity_poly.pdbx_seq_one_letter_code
_entity_poly.pdbx_strand_id
1 'polypeptide(L)' 'VEKGDYASVKKSLEEAEIYFKININCIDPLGRTALLIAIENENLELIELLLSFNVYVGDALLHAIRKEVVGAVESL' A
#
# COMPACT_ATOMS: atom_id res chain seq x y z
N VAL A 1 8.44 -0.24 -0.91
CA VAL A 1 7.39 0.19 0.04
C VAL A 1 8.00 0.65 1.36
N GLU A 2 8.70 -0.20 2.14
CA GLU A 2 9.27 0.22 3.45
C GLU A 2 10.22 1.42 3.39
N LYS A 3 11.01 1.54 2.32
CA LYS A 3 11.91 2.69 2.09
C LYS A 3 11.22 3.94 1.51
N GLY A 4 9.92 3.89 1.25
CA GLY A 4 9.16 5.01 0.66
C GLY A 4 9.45 5.31 -0.81
N ASP A 5 10.17 4.45 -1.54
CA ASP A 5 10.50 4.68 -2.96
C ASP A 5 9.28 4.51 -3.86
N TYR A 6 8.68 5.64 -4.24
CA TYR A 6 7.51 5.71 -5.12
C TYR A 6 7.81 5.18 -6.54
N ALA A 7 8.92 5.59 -7.15
CA ALA A 7 9.22 5.29 -8.55
C ALA A 7 9.41 3.78 -8.77
N SER A 8 10.13 3.13 -7.86
CA SER A 8 10.34 1.68 -7.90
C SER A 8 9.05 0.91 -7.65
N VAL A 9 8.20 1.38 -6.73
CA VAL A 9 6.90 0.74 -6.44
C VAL A 9 5.97 0.86 -7.64
N LYS A 10 5.85 2.05 -8.22
CA LYS A 10 5.02 2.29 -9.41
C LYS A 10 5.44 1.40 -10.57
N LYS A 11 6.73 1.36 -10.89
CA LYS A 11 7.26 0.48 -11.94
C LYS A 11 6.94 -0.99 -11.69
N SER A 12 7.06 -1.44 -10.44
CA SER A 12 6.76 -2.82 -10.06
C SER A 12 5.27 -3.16 -10.20
N LEU A 13 4.37 -2.21 -9.90
CA LEU A 13 2.92 -2.37 -10.07
C LEU A 13 2.52 -2.41 -11.55
N GLU A 14 3.09 -1.52 -12.38
CA GLU A 14 2.88 -1.53 -13.83
C GLU A 14 3.37 -2.85 -14.46
N GLU A 15 4.54 -3.36 -14.03
CA GLU A 15 5.03 -4.67 -14.46
C GLU A 15 4.14 -5.83 -13.98
N ALA A 16 3.50 -5.70 -12.82
CA ALA A 16 2.59 -6.72 -12.29
C ALA A 16 1.33 -6.87 -13.17
N GLU A 17 0.76 -5.76 -13.66
CA GLU A 17 -0.39 -5.78 -14.56
C GLU A 17 -0.07 -6.46 -15.90
N ILE A 18 1.14 -6.24 -16.42
CA ILE A 18 1.57 -6.78 -17.73
C ILE A 18 1.92 -8.26 -17.61
N TYR A 19 2.68 -8.64 -16.58
CA TYR A 19 3.31 -9.95 -16.53
C TYR A 19 2.61 -10.93 -15.58
N PHE A 20 1.63 -10.52 -14.76
CA PHE A 20 0.92 -11.36 -13.77
C PHE A 20 1.83 -12.13 -12.79
N LYS A 21 3.10 -11.74 -12.67
CA LYS A 21 4.10 -12.48 -11.87
C LYS A 21 4.20 -12.02 -10.42
N ILE A 22 3.57 -10.90 -10.07
CA ILE A 22 3.71 -10.29 -8.75
C ILE A 22 2.33 -10.26 -8.10
N ASN A 23 2.21 -10.89 -6.94
CA ASN A 23 1.04 -10.73 -6.09
C ASN A 23 1.15 -9.41 -5.33
N ILE A 24 0.36 -8.40 -5.74
CA ILE A 24 0.31 -7.08 -5.10
C ILE A 24 -0.25 -7.11 -3.67
N ASN A 25 -0.98 -8.17 -3.31
CA ASN A 25 -1.57 -8.40 -2.00
C ASN A 25 -0.71 -9.32 -1.13
N CYS A 26 0.57 -9.48 -1.45
CA CYS A 26 1.47 -10.26 -0.62
C CYS A 26 1.63 -9.63 0.78
N ILE A 27 1.99 -10.47 1.73
CA ILE A 27 2.28 -10.08 3.11
C ILE A 27 3.76 -10.31 3.38
N ASP A 28 4.35 -9.44 4.20
CA ASP A 28 5.68 -9.66 4.75
C ASP A 28 5.65 -10.74 5.86
N PRO A 29 6.82 -11.17 6.39
CA PRO A 29 6.88 -12.12 7.51
C PRO A 29 6.19 -11.65 8.81
N LEU A 30 5.86 -10.36 8.92
CA LEU A 30 5.12 -9.77 10.05
C LEU A 30 3.61 -9.72 9.79
N GLY A 31 3.15 -10.19 8.63
CA GLY A 31 1.74 -10.20 8.24
C GLY A 31 1.22 -8.87 7.70
N ARG A 32 2.09 -7.92 7.33
CA ARG A 32 1.71 -6.61 6.81
C ARG A 32 1.66 -6.62 5.29
N THR A 33 0.63 -6.01 4.73
CA THR A 33 0.55 -5.72 3.29
C THR A 33 1.33 -4.46 2.95
N ALA A 34 1.60 -4.24 1.66
CA ALA A 34 2.18 -3.00 1.18
C ALA A 34 1.38 -1.74 1.62
N LEU A 35 0.05 -1.86 1.66
CA LEU A 35 -0.83 -0.77 2.08
C LEU A 35 -0.66 -0.44 3.57
N LEU A 36 -0.59 -1.45 4.43
CA LEU A 36 -0.37 -1.25 5.86
C LEU A 36 0.99 -0.57 6.13
N ILE A 37 2.04 -0.99 5.42
CA ILE A 37 3.37 -0.38 5.53
C ILE A 37 3.32 1.09 5.06
N ALA A 38 2.60 1.40 4.00
CA ALA A 38 2.45 2.78 3.51
C ALA A 38 1.72 3.67 4.53
N ILE A 39 0.70 3.14 5.22
CA ILE A 39 -0.01 3.79 6.33
C ILE A 39 0.91 4.00 7.53
N GLU A 40 1.68 2.97 7.93
CA GLU A 40 2.64 3.09 9.05
C GLU A 40 3.71 4.15 8.82
N ASN A 41 4.07 4.38 7.56
CA ASN A 41 5.03 5.40 7.15
C ASN A 41 4.38 6.77 6.85
N GLU A 42 3.06 6.91 7.03
CA GLU A 42 2.30 8.12 6.70
C GLU A 42 2.52 8.63 5.27
N ASN A 43 2.81 7.71 4.33
CA ASN A 43 3.13 8.06 2.95
C ASN A 43 1.87 8.06 2.09
N LEU A 44 1.16 9.19 2.09
CA LEU A 44 -0.10 9.39 1.37
C LEU A 44 0.03 9.13 -0.13
N GLU A 45 1.11 9.59 -0.76
CA GLU A 45 1.34 9.40 -2.20
C GLU A 45 1.40 7.91 -2.57
N LEU A 46 2.01 7.10 -1.69
CA LEU A 46 2.15 5.67 -1.89
C LEU A 46 0.85 4.91 -1.57
N ILE A 47 0.05 5.42 -0.62
CA ILE A 47 -1.31 4.92 -0.35
C ILE A 47 -2.20 5.12 -1.58
N GLU A 48 -2.26 6.35 -2.11
CA GLU A 48 -3.05 6.67 -3.28
C GLU A 48 -2.63 5.84 -4.50
N LEU A 49 -1.32 5.68 -4.71
CA LEU A 49 -0.78 4.80 -5.74
C LEU A 49 -1.30 3.37 -5.57
N LEU A 50 -1.15 2.76 -4.39
CA LEU A 50 -1.59 1.39 -4.15
C LEU A 50 -3.11 1.22 -4.34
N LEU A 51 -3.90 2.21 -3.93
CA LEU A 51 -5.35 2.21 -4.13
C LEU A 51 -5.74 2.33 -5.61
N SER A 52 -5.00 3.11 -6.41
CA SER A 52 -5.23 3.20 -7.86
C SER A 52 -5.02 1.87 -8.60
N PHE A 53 -4.22 0.96 -8.03
CA PHE A 53 -3.98 -0.40 -8.55
C PHE A 53 -4.91 -1.46 -7.92
N ASN A 54 -6.01 -1.04 -7.27
CA ASN A 54 -7.02 -1.92 -6.66
C ASN A 54 -6.43 -2.97 -5.69
N VAL A 55 -5.47 -2.57 -4.85
CA VAL A 55 -4.94 -3.45 -3.79
C VAL A 55 -6.06 -3.81 -2.80
N TYR A 56 -5.97 -4.98 -2.18
CA TYR A 56 -6.93 -5.41 -1.18
C TYR A 56 -6.78 -4.57 0.09
N VAL A 57 -7.84 -3.84 0.44
CA VAL A 57 -7.86 -2.91 1.59
C VAL A 57 -7.90 -3.66 2.92
N GLY A 58 -8.66 -4.76 3.03
CA GLY A 58 -8.74 -5.56 4.25
C GLY A 58 -9.08 -4.74 5.49
N ASP A 59 -8.22 -4.80 6.50
CA ASP A 59 -8.33 -4.07 7.78
C ASP A 59 -7.55 -2.74 7.80
N ALA A 60 -7.08 -2.26 6.64
CA ALA A 60 -6.26 -1.05 6.54
C ALA A 60 -6.96 0.20 7.09
N LEU A 61 -8.28 0.35 6.91
CA LEU A 61 -9.03 1.47 7.49
C LEU A 61 -8.99 1.45 9.02
N LEU A 62 -9.20 0.29 9.64
CA LEU A 62 -9.11 0.15 11.10
C LEU A 62 -7.69 0.45 11.58
N HIS A 63 -6.68 0.02 10.82
CA HIS A 63 -5.29 0.30 11.12
C HIS A 63 -4.94 1.79 11.02
N ALA A 64 -5.45 2.50 10.00
CA ALA A 64 -5.28 3.93 9.81
C ALA A 64 -5.89 4.73 10.97
N ILE A 65 -7.11 4.36 11.39
CA ILE A 65 -7.77 4.97 12.56
C ILE A 65 -6.95 4.75 13.83
N ARG A 66 -6.48 3.52 14.09
CA ARG A 66 -5.67 3.20 15.28
C ARG A 66 -4.32 3.94 15.31
N LYS A 67 -3.81 4.34 14.15
CA LYS A 67 -2.57 5.10 14.00
C LYS A 67 -2.80 6.60 13.87
N GLU A 68 -4.06 7.05 13.87
CA GLU A 68 -4.46 8.46 13.75
C GLU A 68 -3.97 9.13 12.44
N VAL A 69 -3.79 8.35 11.37
CA VAL A 69 -3.33 8.85 10.06
C VAL A 69 -4.53 9.38 9.28
N VAL A 70 -4.91 10.63 9.55
CA VAL A 70 -6.13 11.25 8.99
C VAL A 70 -6.18 11.19 7.46
N GLY A 71 -5.07 11.53 6.79
CA GLY A 71 -5.03 11.49 5.33
C GLY A 71 -5.27 10.09 4.76
N ALA A 72 -4.78 9.04 5.41
CA ALA A 72 -5.05 7.67 4.98
C ALA A 72 -6.53 7.30 5.19
N VAL A 73 -7.16 7.77 6.26
CA VAL A 73 -8.59 7.55 6.52
C VAL A 73 -9.47 8.27 5.49
N GLU A 74 -9.06 9.44 5.01
CA GLU A 74 -9.79 10.19 3.98
C GLU A 74 -9.63 9.58 2.58
N SER A 75 -8.49 8.95 2.29
CA SER A 75 -8.21 8.31 1.00
C SER A 75 -8.81 6.90 0.84
N LEU A 76 -9.12 6.21 1.93
CA LEU A 76 -9.65 4.83 1.98
C LEU A 76 -11.18 4.77 1.95
#